data_AF-D6XXF6-F1
#
_entry.id   AF-D6XXF6-F1
#
_cell.length_a   1.000
_cell.length_b   1.000
_cell.length_c   1.000
_cell.angle_alpha   90.00
_cell.angle_beta   90.00
_cell.angle_gamma   90.00
#
_symmetry.space_group_name_H-M   'P 1'
#
loop_
_entity.id
_entity.type
_entity.pdbx_description
1 polymer ?
#
loop_
_entity_poly.entity_id
_entity_poly.type
_entity_poly.pdbx_seq_one_letter_code
_entity_poly.pdbx_strand_id
1 'polypeptide(L)'
;MKDTVLFTVELLRIILILFAALVGYSLLNTFVMDFFGGLDVFEGNDFFRTWFFLLQTLGILGLVTVLYRNKLKKSGWMAKYQGPLQARTVWWIVRISLAAIVASYGIFFGLVVFSG
;
A
#
# COMPACT_ATOMS: atom_id res chain seq x y z
N MET A 1 -11.15 31.29 -2.54
CA MET A 1 -11.87 30.39 -3.48
C MET A 1 -10.93 29.60 -4.40
N LYS A 2 -9.96 30.23 -5.09
CA LYS A 2 -9.00 29.51 -5.96
C LYS A 2 -8.20 28.42 -5.22
N ASP A 3 -7.73 28.71 -4.00
CA ASP A 3 -6.97 27.73 -3.21
C ASP A 3 -7.82 26.55 -2.72
N THR A 4 -9.09 26.80 -2.38
CA THR A 4 -10.03 25.75 -1.97
C THR A 4 -10.27 24.75 -3.11
N VAL A 5 -10.49 25.24 -4.34
CA VAL A 5 -10.69 24.39 -5.52
C VAL A 5 -9.43 23.59 -5.84
N LEU A 6 -8.25 24.22 -5.79
CA LEU A 6 -6.96 23.54 -5.98
C LEU A 6 -6.73 22.44 -4.94
N PHE A 7 -7.04 22.72 -3.68
CA PHE A 7 -6.96 21.74 -2.59
C PHE A 7 -7.92 20.57 -2.81
N THR A 8 -9.19 20.83 -3.13
CA THR A 8 -10.18 19.77 -3.38
C THR A 8 -9.77 18.88 -4.55
N VAL A 9 -9.24 19.45 -5.63
CA VAL A 9 -8.75 18.68 -6.78
C VAL A 9 -7.52 17.83 -6.42
N GLU A 10 -6.57 18.37 -5.64
CA GLU A 10 -5.43 17.58 -5.16
C GLU A 10 -5.88 16.43 -4.25
N LEU A 11 -6.81 16.69 -3.33
CA LEU A 11 -7.35 15.68 -2.44
C LEU A 11 -8.05 14.56 -3.23
N LEU A 12 -8.91 14.92 -4.18
CA LEU A 12 -9.57 13.96 -5.07
C LEU A 12 -8.55 13.11 -5.84
N ARG A 13 -7.47 13.74 -6.35
CA ARG A 13 -6.39 13.03 -7.04
C ARG A 13 -5.70 12.03 -6.12
N ILE A 14 -5.35 12.42 -4.88
CA ILE A 14 -4.75 11.51 -3.88
C ILE A 14 -5.67 10.32 -3.63
N ILE A 15 -6.96 10.59 -3.38
CA ILE A 15 -7.97 9.56 -3.11
C ILE A 15 -8.07 8.61 -4.31
N LEU A 16 -8.12 9.11 -5.54
CA LEU A 16 -8.19 8.27 -6.73
C LEU A 16 -6.93 7.41 -6.94
N ILE A 17 -5.75 7.95 -6.68
CA ILE A 17 -4.48 7.20 -6.77
C ILE A 17 -4.45 6.10 -5.71
N LEU A 18 -4.81 6.43 -4.46
CA LEU A 18 -4.90 5.45 -3.38
C LEU A 18 -5.93 4.37 -3.71
N PHE A 19 -7.11 4.77 -4.18
CA PHE A 19 -8.17 3.86 -4.57
C PHE A 19 -7.70 2.91 -5.69
N ALA A 20 -7.13 3.44 -6.78
CA ALA A 20 -6.62 2.63 -7.88
C ALA A 20 -5.50 1.67 -7.42
N ALA A 21 -4.59 2.13 -6.56
CA ALA A 21 -3.53 1.30 -6.01
C ALA A 21 -4.07 0.19 -5.11
N LEU A 22 -5.02 0.51 -4.23
CA LEU A 22 -5.65 -0.47 -3.33
C LEU A 22 -6.53 -1.47 -4.09
N VAL A 23 -7.26 -1.04 -5.12
CA VAL A 23 -8.05 -1.94 -5.98
C VAL A 23 -7.13 -2.87 -6.77
N GLY A 24 -6.13 -2.32 -7.46
CA GLY A 24 -5.16 -3.13 -8.21
C GLY A 24 -4.44 -4.12 -7.31
N TYR A 25 -4.08 -3.69 -6.10
CA TYR A 25 -3.52 -4.55 -5.08
C TYR A 25 -4.49 -5.64 -4.61
N SER A 26 -5.74 -5.27 -4.29
CA SER A 26 -6.75 -6.21 -3.82
C SER A 26 -7.00 -7.31 -4.84
N LEU A 27 -7.08 -6.96 -6.13
CA LEU A 27 -7.23 -7.94 -7.20
C LEU A 27 -6.05 -8.92 -7.23
N LEU A 28 -4.81 -8.41 -7.21
CA LEU A 28 -3.62 -9.26 -7.17
C LEU A 28 -3.60 -10.17 -5.93
N ASN A 29 -3.94 -9.61 -4.77
CA ASN A 29 -3.96 -10.33 -3.49
C ASN A 29 -5.01 -11.44 -3.50
N THR A 30 -6.22 -11.16 -4.02
CA THR A 30 -7.28 -12.17 -4.18
C THR A 30 -6.83 -13.29 -5.11
N PHE A 31 -6.24 -12.98 -6.27
CA PHE A 31 -5.72 -14.01 -7.17
C PHE A 31 -4.66 -14.90 -6.51
N VAL A 32 -3.75 -14.31 -5.74
CA VAL A 32 -2.73 -15.07 -5.02
C VAL A 32 -3.38 -15.95 -3.95
N MET A 33 -4.28 -15.42 -3.14
CA MET A 33 -4.96 -16.20 -2.10
C MET A 33 -5.74 -17.37 -2.67
N ASP A 34 -6.59 -17.12 -3.67
CA ASP A 34 -7.46 -18.13 -4.27
C ASP A 34 -6.64 -19.28 -4.87
N PHE A 35 -5.46 -18.99 -5.42
CA PHE A 35 -4.56 -20.02 -5.95
C PHE A 35 -4.02 -20.97 -4.88
N PHE A 36 -3.87 -20.52 -3.63
CA PHE A 36 -3.28 -21.28 -2.52
C PHE A 36 -4.29 -21.77 -1.48
N GLY A 37 -5.59 -21.82 -1.82
CA GLY A 37 -6.65 -22.33 -0.91
C GLY A 37 -7.51 -21.25 -0.26
N GLY A 38 -7.38 -19.99 -0.68
CA GLY A 38 -8.27 -18.90 -0.30
C GLY A 38 -8.06 -18.40 1.13
N LEU A 39 -9.12 -17.81 1.70
CA LEU A 39 -9.10 -17.27 3.07
C LEU A 39 -9.14 -18.38 4.15
N ASP A 40 -9.46 -19.61 3.76
CA ASP A 40 -9.55 -20.76 4.68
C ASP A 40 -8.17 -21.11 5.26
N VAL A 41 -7.08 -20.73 4.58
CA VAL A 41 -5.69 -20.80 5.10
C VAL A 41 -5.52 -20.05 6.43
N PHE A 42 -6.36 -19.05 6.69
CA PHE A 42 -6.34 -18.29 7.95
C PHE A 42 -7.33 -18.82 8.99
N GLU A 43 -8.05 -19.90 8.73
CA GLU A 43 -9.02 -20.46 9.66
C GLU A 43 -8.34 -20.82 11.00
N GLY A 44 -8.95 -20.38 12.11
CA GLY A 44 -8.40 -20.54 13.45
C GLY A 44 -7.21 -19.63 13.80
N ASN A 45 -6.77 -18.74 12.91
CA ASN A 45 -5.55 -17.92 13.07
C ASN A 45 -5.78 -16.41 12.81
N ASP A 46 -6.75 -15.79 13.50
CA ASP A 46 -7.11 -14.37 13.35
C ASP A 46 -5.94 -13.39 13.57
N PHE A 47 -5.00 -13.75 14.45
CA PHE A 47 -3.80 -12.96 14.69
C PHE A 47 -2.96 -12.83 13.41
N PHE A 48 -2.65 -13.96 12.76
CA PHE A 48 -1.86 -13.96 11.53
C PHE A 48 -2.60 -13.30 10.37
N ARG A 49 -3.93 -13.51 10.28
CA ARG A 49 -4.78 -12.81 9.31
C ARG A 49 -4.67 -11.29 9.45
N THR A 50 -4.75 -10.79 10.68
CA THR A 50 -4.68 -9.36 10.96
C THR A 50 -3.31 -8.78 10.58
N TRP A 51 -2.22 -9.45 10.99
CA TRP A 51 -0.86 -9.02 10.65
C TRP A 51 -0.58 -9.06 9.15
N PHE A 52 -1.08 -10.08 8.47
CA PHE A 52 -1.02 -10.19 7.02
C PHE A 52 -1.59 -8.93 6.35
N PHE A 53 -2.84 -8.57 6.65
CA PHE A 53 -3.47 -7.41 6.01
C PHE A 53 -2.85 -6.08 6.45
N LEU A 54 -2.42 -5.95 7.70
CA LEU A 54 -1.76 -4.74 8.21
C LEU A 54 -0.43 -4.48 7.50
N LEU A 55 0.43 -5.49 7.38
CA LEU A 55 1.73 -5.35 6.73
C LEU A 55 1.57 -4.98 5.25
N GLN A 56 0.59 -5.58 4.58
CA GLN A 56 0.25 -5.25 3.19
C GLN A 56 -0.23 -3.81 3.06
N THR A 57 -1.17 -3.40 3.90
CA THR A 57 -1.74 -2.05 3.87
C THR A 57 -0.66 -0.99 4.12
N LEU A 58 0.17 -1.18 5.14
CA LEU A 58 1.30 -0.28 5.45
C LEU A 58 2.32 -0.25 4.30
N GLY A 59 2.61 -1.42 3.71
CA GLY A 59 3.49 -1.54 2.56
C GLY A 59 3.01 -0.68 1.39
N ILE A 60 1.76 -0.87 0.97
CA ILE A 60 1.13 -0.13 -0.15
C ILE A 60 1.07 1.36 0.16
N LEU A 61 0.66 1.75 1.36
CA LEU A 61 0.59 3.15 1.76
C LEU A 61 1.95 3.83 1.66
N GLY A 62 3.03 3.16 2.08
CA GLY A 62 4.38 3.70 1.92
C GLY A 62 4.80 3.86 0.45
N LEU A 63 4.50 2.87 -0.41
CA LEU A 63 4.78 2.97 -1.85
C LEU A 63 3.98 4.09 -2.53
N VAL A 64 2.68 4.18 -2.24
CA VAL A 64 1.81 5.24 -2.76
C VAL A 64 2.28 6.60 -2.28
N THR A 65 2.70 6.73 -1.02
CA THR A 65 3.24 7.98 -0.47
C THR A 65 4.48 8.44 -1.23
N VAL A 66 5.42 7.52 -1.48
CA VAL A 66 6.63 7.83 -2.26
C VAL A 66 6.28 8.22 -3.69
N LEU A 67 5.40 7.46 -4.35
CA LEU A 67 4.99 7.70 -5.72
C LEU A 67 4.26 9.04 -5.85
N TYR A 68 3.34 9.32 -4.94
CA TYR A 68 2.62 10.59 -4.90
C TYR A 68 3.57 11.77 -4.71
N ARG A 69 4.39 11.75 -3.64
CA ARG A 69 5.24 12.88 -3.27
C ARG A 69 6.35 13.20 -4.28
N ASN A 70 6.86 12.20 -5.01
CA ASN A 70 8.02 12.40 -5.90
C ASN A 70 7.68 12.40 -7.39
N LYS A 71 6.58 11.76 -7.82
CA LYS A 71 6.26 11.62 -9.25
C LYS A 71 4.98 12.33 -9.65
N LEU A 72 3.95 12.31 -8.82
CA LEU A 72 2.63 12.85 -9.17
C LEU A 72 2.38 14.25 -8.63
N LYS A 73 3.10 14.64 -7.58
CA LYS A 73 3.08 16.00 -7.02
C LYS A 73 3.95 16.97 -7.84
N LYS A 74 3.60 17.15 -9.12
CA LYS A 74 4.29 18.09 -10.02
C LYS A 74 3.72 19.51 -9.95
N SER A 75 2.49 19.68 -9.47
CA SER A 75 1.80 20.96 -9.41
C SER A 75 0.61 20.90 -8.44
N GLY A 76 0.40 21.95 -7.64
CA GLY A 76 -0.79 22.17 -6.82
C GLY A 76 -0.48 22.79 -5.45
N TRP A 77 -1.50 23.00 -4.62
CA TRP A 77 -1.41 23.78 -3.38
C TRP A 77 -0.39 23.18 -2.39
N MET A 78 -0.40 21.86 -2.20
CA MET A 78 0.54 21.18 -1.31
C MET A 78 1.99 21.22 -1.80
N ALA A 79 2.25 21.47 -3.09
CA ALA A 79 3.61 21.58 -3.62
C ALA A 79 4.37 22.77 -3.00
N LYS A 80 3.65 23.82 -2.57
CA LYS A 80 4.24 24.98 -1.87
C LYS A 80 4.72 24.66 -0.45
N TYR A 81 4.09 23.70 0.23
CA TYR A 81 4.33 23.43 1.65
C TYR A 81 5.13 22.16 1.92
N GLN A 82 5.17 21.24 0.97
CA GLN A 82 5.82 19.95 1.15
C GLN A 82 6.53 19.56 -0.15
N GLY A 83 7.84 19.77 -0.20
CA GLY A 83 8.68 19.37 -1.33
C GLY A 83 8.77 17.84 -1.52
N PRO A 84 9.45 17.40 -2.59
CA PRO A 84 9.77 15.99 -2.80
C PRO A 84 10.55 15.43 -1.62
N LEU A 85 10.43 14.12 -1.40
CA LEU A 85 11.23 13.42 -0.40
C LEU A 85 12.69 13.31 -0.88
N GLN A 86 13.63 13.37 0.06
CA GLN A 86 15.04 13.12 -0.25
C GLN A 86 15.22 11.68 -0.77
N ALA A 87 16.13 11.50 -1.73
CA ALA A 87 16.37 10.20 -2.37
C ALA A 87 16.67 9.09 -1.35
N ARG A 88 17.45 9.39 -0.30
CA ARG A 88 17.75 8.43 0.78
C ARG A 88 16.49 7.98 1.53
N THR A 89 15.62 8.91 1.89
CA THR A 89 14.35 8.62 2.57
C THR A 89 13.41 7.81 1.69
N VAL A 90 13.31 8.18 0.41
CA VAL A 90 12.54 7.41 -0.59
C VAL A 90 13.01 5.97 -0.62
N TRP A 91 14.32 5.76 -0.69
CA TRP A 91 14.89 4.43 -0.80
C TRP A 91 14.63 3.57 0.44
N TRP A 92 14.70 4.16 1.63
CA TRP A 92 14.32 3.49 2.87
C TRP A 92 12.84 3.14 2.94
N ILE A 93 11.95 4.08 2.60
CA ILE A 93 10.50 3.83 2.61
C ILE A 93 10.16 2.70 1.63
N VAL A 94 10.68 2.74 0.40
CA VAL A 94 10.46 1.69 -0.60
C VAL A 94 10.93 0.33 -0.09
N ARG A 95 12.14 0.26 0.49
CA ARG A 95 12.66 -0.98 1.06
C ARG A 95 11.80 -1.53 2.18
N ILE A 96 11.41 -0.69 3.13
CA ILE A 96 10.58 -1.09 4.27
C ILE A 96 9.20 -1.54 3.79
N SER A 97 8.60 -0.81 2.84
CA SER A 97 7.32 -1.18 2.24
C SER A 97 7.37 -2.53 1.53
N LEU A 98 8.40 -2.76 0.71
CA LEU A 98 8.59 -4.04 0.02
C LEU A 98 8.85 -5.16 1.03
N ALA A 99 9.68 -4.92 2.04
CA ALA A 99 9.94 -5.89 3.10
C ALA A 99 8.66 -6.26 3.87
N ALA A 100 7.79 -5.29 4.16
CA ALA A 100 6.51 -5.54 4.83
C ALA A 100 5.59 -6.41 3.95
N ILE A 101 5.49 -6.11 2.65
CA ILE A 101 4.69 -6.92 1.71
C ILE A 101 5.26 -8.35 1.63
N VAL A 102 6.59 -8.51 1.48
CA VAL A 102 7.23 -9.83 1.43
C VAL A 102 7.02 -10.60 2.74
N ALA A 103 7.17 -9.94 3.90
CA ALA A 103 6.93 -10.56 5.19
C ALA A 103 5.47 -11.00 5.35
N SER A 104 4.51 -10.22 4.85
CA SER A 104 3.09 -10.60 4.84
C SER A 104 2.87 -11.89 4.06
N TYR A 105 3.45 -12.02 2.86
CA TYR A 105 3.35 -13.26 2.09
C TYR A 105 4.12 -14.40 2.76
N GLY A 106 5.21 -14.13 3.47
CA GLY A 106 5.89 -15.12 4.30
C GLY A 106 4.99 -15.72 5.37
N ILE A 107 4.16 -14.90 6.02
CA ILE A 107 3.13 -15.39 6.97
C ILE A 107 2.13 -16.29 6.25
N PHE A 108 1.60 -15.83 5.11
CA PHE A 108 0.61 -16.60 4.33
C PHE A 108 1.17 -17.93 3.85
N PHE A 109 2.34 -17.95 3.19
CA PHE A 109 2.98 -19.17 2.73
C PHE A 109 3.36 -20.10 3.88
N GLY A 110 3.81 -19.55 5.01
CA GLY A 110 4.05 -20.33 6.22
C GLY A 110 2.78 -21.07 6.64
N LEU A 111 1.65 -20.37 6.71
CA LEU A 111 0.37 -21.00 7.01
C LEU A 111 0.02 -22.06 5.96
N VAL A 112 0.05 -21.75 4.66
CA VAL A 112 -0.25 -22.73 3.58
C VAL A 112 0.53 -24.03 3.76
N VAL A 113 1.83 -23.95 4.07
CA VAL A 113 2.70 -25.13 4.22
C VAL A 113 2.43 -25.92 5.51
N PHE A 114 2.04 -25.25 6.60
CA PHE A 114 1.85 -25.90 7.90
C PHE A 114 0.39 -26.22 8.25
N SER A 115 -0.57 -25.71 7.48
CA SER A 115 -2.02 -25.92 7.66
C SER A 115 -2.69 -26.74 6.55
N GLY A 116 -1.98 -26.99 5.43
CA GLY A 116 -2.38 -27.98 4.42
C GLY A 116 -1.88 -29.38 4.77
#